data_AF-A0AAP2KZ92-F1
#
_entry.id   AF-A0AAP2KZ92-F1
#
_cell.length_a   1.000
_cell.length_b   1.000
_cell.length_c   1.000
_cell.angle_alpha   90.00
_cell.angle_beta   90.00
_cell.angle_gamma   90.00
#
_symmetry.space_group_name_H-M   'P 1'
#
loop_
_entity.id
_entity.type
_entity.pdbx_description
1 polymer ?
#
loop_
_entity_poly.entity_id
_entity_poly.type
_entity_poly.pdbx_seq_one_letter_code
_entity_poly.pdbx_strand_id
1 'polypeptide(L)'
;MVIDLKEIPYHHAFENFCMHLLEEHGAHIPVRPAIGPDGGRDIICEEPIQFGSRGYRWLVSCKHYAYSGRPVGVRDDAAIANKLAEHDCNGFMFFCSTSYTEGFVTSVNNICNNKQSQSKFFNCYDIERILLSSPKFYPLIRQYFPNSHNRLTRLFDKEICCLYYDPRCALYAVYTQNSNDQSVGYKVYGECCIDDVIEHLRESGCAYGYCKIRSASQY
;
A
#
# COMPACT_ATOMS: atom_id res chain seq x y z
N MET A 1 14.97 -1.62 8.49
CA MET A 1 13.68 -1.12 8.00
C MET A 1 13.62 0.38 8.25
N VAL A 2 13.29 1.14 7.20
CA VAL A 2 13.03 2.57 7.26
C VAL A 2 11.58 2.84 7.65
N ILE A 3 10.66 1.96 7.22
CA ILE A 3 9.24 1.99 7.53
C ILE A 3 8.99 1.20 8.82
N ASP A 4 8.43 1.86 9.83
CA ASP A 4 8.01 1.22 11.08
C ASP A 4 6.53 0.83 11.03
N LEU A 5 6.25 -0.46 10.84
CA LEU A 5 4.88 -0.97 10.78
C LEU A 5 4.13 -0.83 12.12
N LYS A 6 4.81 -0.55 13.23
CA LYS A 6 4.15 -0.24 14.51
C LYS A 6 3.39 1.08 14.47
N GLU A 7 3.66 1.97 13.51
CA GLU A 7 2.89 3.21 13.38
C GLU A 7 1.41 2.98 13.04
N ILE A 8 1.09 1.79 12.50
CA ILE A 8 -0.29 1.35 12.33
C ILE A 8 -0.78 0.76 13.65
N PRO A 9 -1.77 1.38 14.34
CA PRO A 9 -2.06 1.07 15.75
C PRO A 9 -2.82 -0.23 16.00
N TYR A 10 -3.68 -0.66 15.09
CA TYR A 10 -4.57 -1.81 15.31
C TYR A 10 -4.85 -2.57 14.00
N HIS A 11 -5.39 -3.78 14.14
CA HIS A 11 -5.61 -4.72 13.04
C HIS A 11 -6.40 -4.12 11.87
N HIS A 12 -7.53 -3.47 12.16
CA HIS A 12 -8.36 -2.84 11.13
C HIS A 12 -7.67 -1.69 10.38
N ALA A 13 -6.74 -0.97 11.03
CA ALA A 13 -5.95 0.04 10.33
C ALA A 13 -4.96 -0.61 9.35
N PHE A 14 -4.43 -1.81 9.70
CA PHE A 14 -3.56 -2.58 8.82
C PHE A 14 -4.30 -3.18 7.63
N GLU A 15 -5.54 -3.65 7.81
CA GLU A 15 -6.41 -4.09 6.71
C GLU A 15 -6.66 -2.93 5.72
N ASN A 16 -7.04 -1.75 6.22
CA ASN A 16 -7.25 -0.57 5.38
C ASN A 16 -5.95 -0.14 4.67
N PHE A 17 -4.81 -0.21 5.35
CA PHE A 17 -3.51 0.01 4.72
C PHE A 17 -3.25 -0.96 3.56
N CYS A 18 -3.45 -2.26 3.77
CA CYS A 18 -3.24 -3.27 2.72
C CYS A 18 -4.19 -3.07 1.53
N MET A 19 -5.45 -2.70 1.80
CA MET A 19 -6.42 -2.35 0.76
C MET A 19 -5.92 -1.15 -0.08
N HIS A 20 -5.54 -0.04 0.55
CA HIS A 20 -5.04 1.13 -0.17
C HIS A 20 -3.72 0.84 -0.90
N LEU A 21 -2.85 0.00 -0.34
CA LEU A 21 -1.63 -0.46 -1.02
C LEU A 21 -1.97 -1.23 -2.31
N LEU A 22 -2.98 -2.11 -2.26
CA LEU A 22 -3.46 -2.85 -3.42
C LEU A 22 -4.10 -1.93 -4.48
N GLU A 23 -4.92 -0.97 -4.06
CA GLU A 23 -5.50 0.04 -4.97
C GLU A 23 -4.43 0.87 -5.66
N GLU A 24 -3.42 1.33 -4.91
CA GLU A 24 -2.28 2.08 -5.46
C GLU A 24 -1.39 1.21 -6.39
N HIS A 25 -1.41 -0.11 -6.18
CA HIS A 25 -0.81 -1.07 -7.09
C HIS A 25 -1.69 -1.34 -8.34
N GLY A 26 -2.90 -0.78 -8.40
CA GLY A 26 -3.82 -0.90 -9.54
C GLY A 26 -4.80 -2.07 -9.45
N ALA A 27 -4.94 -2.70 -8.28
CA ALA A 27 -5.95 -3.74 -8.08
C ALA A 27 -7.34 -3.11 -7.92
N HIS A 28 -8.36 -3.80 -8.43
CA HIS A 28 -9.76 -3.47 -8.12
C HIS A 28 -10.16 -4.16 -6.80
N ILE A 29 -10.93 -3.47 -5.94
CA ILE A 29 -11.36 -3.99 -4.63
C ILE A 29 -12.88 -4.16 -4.59
N PRO A 30 -13.41 -5.32 -5.04
CA PRO A 30 -14.85 -5.61 -4.94
C PRO A 30 -15.37 -5.67 -3.50
N VAL A 31 -14.56 -6.18 -2.56
CA VAL A 31 -14.94 -6.30 -1.15
C VAL A 31 -13.87 -5.65 -0.30
N ARG A 32 -14.26 -4.56 0.36
CA ARG A 32 -13.43 -3.78 1.29
C ARG A 32 -13.48 -4.37 2.71
N PRO A 33 -12.53 -4.03 3.59
CA PRO A 33 -12.58 -4.40 5.00
C PRO A 33 -13.89 -3.93 5.64
N ALA A 34 -14.50 -4.80 6.45
CA ALA A 34 -15.67 -4.49 7.26
C ALA A 34 -15.37 -4.76 8.74
N ILE A 35 -16.21 -4.23 9.63
CA ILE A 35 -16.15 -4.54 11.06
C ILE A 35 -17.39 -5.38 11.38
N GLY A 36 -17.19 -6.66 11.68
CA GLY A 36 -18.27 -7.59 12.04
C GLY A 36 -17.77 -9.02 12.21
N PRO A 37 -18.66 -10.00 12.46
CA PRO A 37 -18.32 -11.43 12.37
C PRO A 37 -18.09 -11.78 10.89
N ASP A 38 -16.97 -11.33 10.36
CA ASP A 38 -16.54 -11.68 9.03
C ASP A 38 -16.23 -13.16 9.02
N GLY A 39 -16.73 -13.88 8.02
CA GLY A 39 -16.49 -15.32 7.81
C GLY A 39 -15.02 -15.68 7.54
N GLY A 40 -14.09 -14.88 8.05
CA GLY A 40 -12.64 -14.92 7.90
C GLY A 40 -12.20 -14.58 6.48
N ARG A 41 -12.66 -13.43 5.98
CA ARG A 41 -12.11 -12.73 4.82
C ARG A 41 -11.89 -11.27 5.21
N ASP A 42 -10.75 -10.72 4.84
CA ASP A 42 -10.44 -9.32 5.17
C ASP A 42 -10.69 -8.43 3.94
N ILE A 43 -10.19 -8.85 2.76
CA ILE A 43 -10.35 -8.12 1.49
C ILE A 43 -10.56 -9.15 0.35
N ILE A 44 -11.33 -8.78 -0.68
CA ILE A 44 -11.25 -9.44 -1.99
C ILE A 44 -10.70 -8.42 -2.97
N CYS A 45 -9.60 -8.77 -3.65
CA CYS A 45 -9.04 -7.94 -4.70
C CYS A 45 -8.94 -8.69 -6.03
N GLU A 46 -8.97 -7.91 -7.11
CA GLU A 46 -8.88 -8.36 -8.49
C GLU A 46 -7.66 -7.73 -9.15
N GLU A 47 -6.84 -8.56 -9.79
CA GLU A 47 -5.75 -8.04 -10.62
C GLU A 47 -6.30 -7.24 -11.81
N PRO A 48 -5.59 -6.17 -12.24
CA PRO A 48 -5.99 -5.41 -13.40
C PRO A 48 -6.05 -6.32 -14.63
N ILE A 49 -7.19 -6.31 -15.32
CA ILE A 49 -7.42 -7.09 -16.52
C ILE A 49 -6.65 -6.44 -17.67
N GLN A 50 -5.67 -7.15 -18.24
CA GLN A 50 -5.10 -6.73 -19.52
C GLN A 50 -6.00 -7.17 -20.69
N PHE A 51 -6.61 -8.37 -20.62
CA PHE A 51 -7.51 -8.93 -21.63
C PHE A 51 -8.54 -9.89 -21.01
N GLY A 52 -9.79 -9.92 -21.50
CA GLY A 52 -10.85 -10.87 -21.08
C GLY A 52 -11.92 -10.28 -20.16
N SER A 53 -12.80 -11.14 -19.62
CA SER A 53 -13.99 -10.72 -18.86
C SER A 53 -13.82 -10.65 -17.34
N ARG A 54 -12.78 -11.27 -16.76
CA ARG A 54 -12.54 -11.24 -15.30
C ARG A 54 -11.07 -11.42 -14.95
N GLY A 55 -10.55 -10.57 -14.06
CA GLY A 55 -9.18 -10.65 -13.55
C GLY A 55 -9.02 -11.75 -12.51
N TYR A 56 -7.78 -12.10 -12.19
CA TYR A 56 -7.49 -13.09 -11.14
C TYR A 56 -7.93 -12.53 -9.77
N ARG A 57 -8.81 -13.25 -9.07
CA ARG A 57 -9.38 -12.87 -7.77
C ARG A 57 -8.61 -13.47 -6.61
N TRP A 58 -8.21 -12.62 -5.69
CA TRP A 58 -7.50 -13.00 -4.48
C TRP A 58 -8.40 -12.86 -3.26
N LEU A 59 -8.46 -13.92 -2.46
CA LEU A 59 -8.92 -13.85 -1.09
C LEU A 59 -7.76 -13.40 -0.21
N VAL A 60 -7.84 -12.16 0.27
CA VAL A 60 -6.76 -11.53 1.01
C VAL A 60 -6.97 -11.69 2.51
N SER A 61 -5.91 -12.08 3.21
CA SER A 61 -5.83 -12.06 4.66
C SER A 61 -4.71 -11.15 5.12
N CYS A 62 -4.99 -10.37 6.15
CA CYS A 62 -4.09 -9.42 6.78
C CYS A 62 -3.80 -9.91 8.21
N LYS A 63 -2.53 -9.89 8.65
CA LYS A 63 -2.16 -10.20 10.04
C LYS A 63 -1.17 -9.16 10.55
N HIS A 64 -1.54 -8.50 11.65
CA HIS A 64 -0.78 -7.39 12.23
C HIS A 64 -0.20 -7.78 13.60
N TYR A 65 1.08 -8.12 13.62
CA TYR A 65 1.85 -8.48 14.82
C TYR A 65 3.10 -7.61 15.01
N ALA A 66 3.16 -6.42 14.39
CA ALA A 66 4.33 -5.55 14.47
C ALA A 66 4.72 -5.19 15.92
N TYR A 67 3.74 -5.05 16.81
CA TYR A 67 3.94 -4.76 18.23
C TYR A 67 4.59 -5.90 18.99
N SER A 68 4.18 -7.14 18.75
CA SER A 68 4.73 -8.32 19.42
C SER A 68 6.00 -8.85 18.74
N GLY A 69 6.21 -8.52 17.46
CA GLY A 69 7.34 -8.98 16.66
C GLY A 69 7.30 -10.48 16.33
N ARG A 70 6.25 -11.20 16.76
CA ARG A 70 6.16 -12.65 16.54
C ARG A 70 5.83 -12.97 15.08
N PRO A 71 6.35 -14.08 14.53
CA PRO A 71 5.98 -14.51 13.19
C PRO A 71 4.55 -15.05 13.14
N VAL A 72 3.98 -15.06 11.94
CA VAL A 72 2.66 -15.66 11.65
C VAL A 72 2.82 -17.16 11.41
N GLY A 73 2.08 -17.96 12.18
CA GLY A 73 2.09 -19.42 12.11
C GLY A 73 0.75 -20.01 11.66
N VAL A 74 0.73 -21.34 11.48
CA VAL A 74 -0.45 -22.12 11.05
C VAL A 74 -1.67 -21.95 11.97
N ARG A 75 -1.45 -21.59 13.24
CA ARG A 75 -2.53 -21.36 14.21
C ARG A 75 -3.14 -19.95 14.12
N ASP A 76 -2.41 -19.02 13.53
CA ASP A 76 -2.84 -17.63 13.41
C ASP A 76 -3.69 -17.41 12.16
N ASP A 77 -3.42 -18.19 11.11
CA ASP A 77 -4.13 -18.12 9.84
C ASP A 77 -3.97 -19.43 9.05
N ALA A 78 -4.86 -19.68 8.11
CA ALA A 78 -4.83 -20.84 7.24
C ALA A 78 -5.51 -20.57 5.89
N ALA A 79 -4.95 -21.16 4.83
CA ALA A 79 -5.67 -21.29 3.58
C ALA A 79 -6.81 -22.31 3.75
N ILE A 80 -8.05 -21.90 3.58
CA ILE A 80 -9.21 -22.81 3.64
C ILE A 80 -9.79 -22.89 2.25
N ALA A 81 -9.57 -24.01 1.55
CA ALA A 81 -9.96 -24.18 0.15
C ALA A 81 -11.44 -23.86 -0.12
N ASN A 82 -12.34 -24.23 0.80
CA ASN A 82 -13.78 -23.97 0.65
C ASN A 82 -14.08 -22.46 0.57
N LYS A 83 -13.29 -21.62 1.25
CA LYS A 83 -13.45 -20.16 1.20
C LYS A 83 -13.19 -19.56 -0.18
N LEU A 84 -12.33 -20.19 -0.99
CA LEU A 84 -12.14 -19.77 -2.38
C LEU A 84 -13.43 -19.94 -3.18
N ALA A 85 -14.12 -21.08 -3.02
CA ALA A 85 -15.40 -21.31 -3.67
C ALA A 85 -16.51 -20.41 -3.10
N GLU A 86 -16.60 -20.27 -1.76
CA GLU A 86 -17.60 -19.42 -1.09
C GLU A 86 -17.50 -17.95 -1.46
N HIS A 87 -16.31 -17.47 -1.79
CA HIS A 87 -16.05 -16.07 -2.16
C HIS A 87 -15.75 -15.87 -3.64
N ASP A 88 -15.81 -16.95 -4.42
CA ASP A 88 -15.56 -16.94 -5.86
C ASP A 88 -14.17 -16.34 -6.18
N CYS A 89 -13.15 -16.76 -5.42
CA CYS A 89 -11.75 -16.36 -5.57
C CYS A 89 -10.91 -17.47 -6.20
N ASN A 90 -9.84 -17.08 -6.89
CA ASN A 90 -8.93 -18.01 -7.58
C ASN A 90 -7.73 -18.43 -6.71
N GLY A 91 -7.30 -17.57 -5.79
CA GLY A 91 -6.15 -17.83 -4.93
C GLY A 91 -6.15 -17.04 -3.63
N PHE A 92 -5.11 -17.26 -2.82
CA PHE A 92 -4.93 -16.59 -1.54
C PHE A 92 -3.82 -15.55 -1.59
N MET A 93 -3.98 -14.46 -0.85
CA MET A 93 -2.96 -13.44 -0.69
C MET A 93 -2.82 -13.09 0.79
N PHE A 94 -1.60 -13.11 1.32
CA PHE A 94 -1.35 -12.88 2.73
C PHE A 94 -0.47 -11.65 2.92
N PHE A 95 -0.98 -10.64 3.62
CA PHE A 95 -0.19 -9.51 4.11
C PHE A 95 0.10 -9.68 5.59
N CYS A 96 1.37 -9.66 5.97
CA CYS A 96 1.77 -9.78 7.35
C CYS A 96 2.74 -8.68 7.74
N SER A 97 2.46 -8.02 8.86
CA SER A 97 3.33 -6.97 9.38
C SER A 97 4.63 -7.50 10.01
N THR A 98 4.84 -8.81 9.98
CA THR A 98 6.01 -9.56 10.46
C THR A 98 6.30 -10.72 9.49
N SER A 99 7.36 -11.49 9.75
CA SER A 99 7.69 -12.67 8.95
C SER A 99 6.71 -13.83 9.14
N TYR A 100 6.74 -14.79 8.23
CA TYR A 100 6.01 -16.06 8.31
C TYR A 100 6.88 -17.18 8.88
N THR A 101 6.25 -18.20 9.47
CA THR A 101 6.91 -19.48 9.69
C THR A 101 6.92 -20.32 8.41
N GLU A 102 7.95 -21.15 8.23
CA GLU A 102 8.04 -22.09 7.10
C GLU A 102 6.86 -23.08 7.07
N GLY A 103 6.42 -23.52 8.26
CA GLY A 103 5.25 -24.40 8.38
C GLY A 103 3.96 -23.76 7.87
N PHE A 104 3.79 -22.44 8.07
CA PHE A 104 2.65 -21.70 7.51
C PHE A 104 2.68 -21.69 5.98
N VAL A 105 3.81 -21.29 5.39
CA VAL A 105 3.98 -21.25 3.93
C VAL A 105 3.77 -22.63 3.31
N THR A 106 4.36 -23.67 3.91
CA THR A 106 4.21 -25.06 3.45
C THR A 106 2.75 -25.52 3.50
N SER A 107 2.04 -25.23 4.60
CA SER A 107 0.62 -25.57 4.76
C SER A 107 -0.24 -24.93 3.67
N VAL A 108 -0.06 -23.63 3.43
CA VAL A 108 -0.79 -22.88 2.39
C VAL A 108 -0.49 -23.43 1.00
N ASN A 109 0.79 -23.67 0.68
CA ASN A 109 1.20 -24.17 -0.63
C ASN A 109 0.66 -25.57 -0.91
N ASN A 110 0.61 -26.45 0.10
CA ASN A 110 0.00 -27.78 -0.04
C ASN A 110 -1.48 -27.68 -0.42
N ILE A 111 -2.22 -26.75 0.21
CA ILE A 111 -3.64 -26.54 -0.08
C ILE A 111 -3.83 -25.97 -1.49
N CYS A 112 -2.99 -25.00 -1.88
CA CYS A 112 -3.02 -24.40 -3.21
C CYS A 112 -2.71 -25.43 -4.30
N ASN A 113 -1.67 -26.25 -4.13
CA ASN A 113 -1.30 -27.33 -5.06
C ASN A 113 -2.44 -28.35 -5.24
N ASN A 114 -3.08 -28.76 -4.14
CA ASN A 114 -4.20 -29.72 -4.18
C ASN A 114 -5.45 -29.16 -4.89
N LYS A 115 -5.60 -27.84 -4.95
CA LYS A 115 -6.76 -27.15 -5.53
C LYS A 115 -6.46 -26.43 -6.84
N GLN A 116 -5.23 -26.56 -7.36
CA GLN A 116 -4.75 -25.84 -8.55
C GLN A 116 -4.96 -24.32 -8.41
N SER A 117 -4.78 -23.80 -7.21
CA SER A 117 -4.86 -22.37 -6.86
C SER A 117 -3.46 -21.80 -6.65
N GLN A 118 -3.36 -20.47 -6.61
CA GLN A 118 -2.10 -19.78 -6.30
C GLN A 118 -2.13 -19.12 -4.92
N SER A 119 -0.95 -18.88 -4.36
CA SER A 119 -0.72 -18.13 -3.13
C SER A 119 0.27 -16.98 -3.36
N LYS A 120 0.06 -15.85 -2.69
CA LYS A 120 1.00 -14.73 -2.61
C LYS A 120 1.24 -14.37 -1.14
N PHE A 121 2.49 -14.03 -0.81
CA PHE A 121 2.90 -13.67 0.55
C PHE A 121 3.67 -12.34 0.52
N PHE A 122 3.33 -11.45 1.44
CA PHE A 122 3.95 -10.15 1.65
C PHE A 122 4.24 -9.93 3.14
N ASN A 123 5.48 -10.21 3.56
CA ASN A 123 5.93 -9.90 4.92
C ASN A 123 6.32 -8.42 5.05
N CYS A 124 6.80 -8.03 6.24
CA CYS A 124 7.22 -6.66 6.52
C CYS A 124 8.30 -6.11 5.56
N TYR A 125 9.24 -6.95 5.11
CA TYR A 125 10.28 -6.56 4.16
C TYR A 125 9.73 -6.41 2.74
N ASP A 126 8.80 -7.28 2.34
CA ASP A 126 8.12 -7.18 1.04
C ASP A 126 7.30 -5.90 0.96
N ILE A 127 6.53 -5.61 2.02
CA ILE A 127 5.72 -4.39 2.16
C ILE A 127 6.63 -3.15 2.09
N GLU A 128 7.72 -3.10 2.88
CA GLU A 128 8.66 -1.99 2.84
C GLU A 128 9.25 -1.78 1.44
N ARG A 129 9.67 -2.87 0.79
CA ARG A 129 10.22 -2.82 -0.57
C ARG A 129 9.22 -2.28 -1.58
N ILE A 130 7.96 -2.68 -1.50
CA ILE A 130 6.90 -2.15 -2.38
C ILE A 130 6.73 -0.65 -2.14
N LEU A 131 6.59 -0.23 -0.88
CA LEU A 131 6.40 1.18 -0.53
C LEU A 131 7.54 2.07 -1.03
N LEU A 132 8.79 1.59 -0.94
CA LEU A 132 9.97 2.35 -1.37
C LEU A 132 10.28 2.22 -2.88
N SER A 133 9.57 1.36 -3.61
CA SER A 133 9.87 1.06 -5.01
C SER A 133 9.48 2.19 -5.98
N SER A 134 8.56 3.07 -5.60
CA SER A 134 8.03 4.09 -6.49
C SER A 134 7.49 5.30 -5.72
N PRO A 135 7.68 6.53 -6.24
CA PRO A 135 7.16 7.75 -5.62
C PRO A 135 5.63 7.76 -5.47
N LYS A 136 4.89 6.98 -6.27
CA LYS A 136 3.42 6.86 -6.17
C LYS A 136 2.94 6.37 -4.80
N PHE A 137 3.76 5.60 -4.08
CA PHE A 137 3.41 5.06 -2.76
C PHE A 137 3.73 6.04 -1.62
N TYR A 138 4.47 7.13 -1.86
CA TYR A 138 4.85 8.06 -0.79
C TYR A 138 3.69 8.81 -0.14
N PRO A 139 2.61 9.18 -0.87
CA PRO A 139 1.35 9.59 -0.25
C PRO A 139 0.82 8.60 0.79
N LEU A 140 0.86 7.29 0.47
CA LEU A 140 0.43 6.23 1.38
C LEU A 140 1.39 6.11 2.58
N ILE A 141 2.70 6.24 2.35
CA ILE A 141 3.70 6.27 3.43
C ILE A 141 3.40 7.43 4.39
N ARG A 142 3.10 8.62 3.87
CA ARG A 142 2.75 9.78 4.68
C ARG A 142 1.49 9.55 5.52
N GLN A 143 0.49 8.88 4.96
CA GLN A 143 -0.79 8.64 5.61
C GLN A 143 -0.68 7.62 6.76
N TYR A 144 0.02 6.50 6.54
CA TYR A 144 0.05 5.38 7.48
C TYR A 144 1.31 5.31 8.35
N PHE A 145 2.41 5.91 7.91
CA PHE A 145 3.71 5.88 8.61
C PHE A 145 4.29 7.31 8.72
N PRO A 146 3.59 8.26 9.36
CA PRO A 146 3.99 9.67 9.36
C PRO A 146 5.38 9.92 9.96
N ASN A 147 5.83 9.15 10.96
CA ASN A 147 7.17 9.27 11.51
C ASN A 147 8.23 8.71 10.57
N SER A 148 7.96 7.57 9.94
CA SER A 148 8.83 7.01 8.89
C SER A 148 8.95 7.95 7.70
N HIS A 149 7.83 8.52 7.24
CA HIS A 149 7.78 9.56 6.22
C HIS A 149 8.62 10.78 6.61
N ASN A 150 8.48 11.28 7.84
CA ASN A 150 9.29 12.39 8.33
C ASN A 150 10.79 12.08 8.31
N ARG A 151 11.20 10.85 8.66
CA ARG A 151 12.61 10.43 8.57
C ARG A 151 13.10 10.40 7.12
N LEU A 152 12.29 9.86 6.20
CA LEU A 152 12.59 9.85 4.77
C LEU A 152 12.72 11.26 4.19
N THR A 153 11.83 12.17 4.61
CA THR A 153 11.73 13.51 4.02
C THR A 153 12.59 14.57 4.66
N ARG A 154 13.11 14.35 5.87
CA ARG A 154 14.12 15.24 6.49
C ARG A 154 15.41 15.37 5.66
N LEU A 155 15.63 14.46 4.71
CA LEU A 155 16.74 14.49 3.78
C LEU A 155 16.53 15.43 2.58
N PHE A 156 15.34 16.04 2.43
CA PHE A 156 15.03 16.92 1.31
C PHE A 156 14.93 18.39 1.74
N ASP A 157 15.54 19.27 0.94
CA ASP A 157 15.40 20.71 1.11
C ASP A 157 13.95 21.13 0.82
N LYS A 158 13.30 21.73 1.82
CA LYS A 158 11.92 22.23 1.71
C LYS A 158 11.92 23.57 0.99
N GLU A 159 12.07 23.55 -0.32
CA GLU A 159 11.79 24.71 -1.15
C GLU A 159 10.31 24.74 -1.51
N ILE A 160 9.63 25.84 -1.14
CA ILE A 160 8.28 26.15 -1.65
C ILE A 160 8.49 26.87 -2.97
N CYS A 161 8.00 26.26 -4.06
CA CYS A 161 8.33 26.69 -5.43
C CYS A 161 7.90 28.11 -5.82
N CYS A 162 6.92 28.72 -5.13
CA CYS A 162 6.30 29.95 -5.61
C CYS A 162 6.82 31.20 -4.88
N LEU A 163 7.44 32.13 -5.60
CA LEU A 163 7.76 33.49 -5.12
C LEU A 163 6.48 34.30 -4.78
N TYR A 164 5.35 33.94 -5.39
CA TYR A 164 4.03 34.55 -5.19
C TYR A 164 3.13 33.70 -4.29
N TYR A 165 3.74 32.83 -3.46
CA TYR A 165 3.01 31.96 -2.57
C TYR A 165 2.08 32.77 -1.65
N ASP A 166 0.77 32.53 -1.78
CA ASP A 166 -0.23 32.97 -0.82
C ASP A 166 -0.28 31.95 0.34
N PRO A 167 0.00 32.37 1.59
CA PRO A 167 -0.11 31.50 2.77
C PRO A 167 -1.48 30.83 2.95
N ARG A 168 -2.52 31.36 2.31
CA ARG A 168 -3.90 30.87 2.37
C ARG A 168 -4.19 29.74 1.38
N CYS A 169 -3.34 29.52 0.38
CA CYS A 169 -3.54 28.48 -0.63
C CYS A 169 -3.27 27.08 -0.08
N ALA A 170 -3.87 26.08 -0.71
CA ALA A 170 -3.51 24.69 -0.43
C ALA A 170 -2.05 24.42 -0.82
N LEU A 171 -1.42 23.49 -0.09
CA LEU A 171 -0.07 23.00 -0.38
C LEU A 171 -0.12 21.54 -0.77
N TYR A 172 0.73 21.17 -1.71
CA TYR A 172 0.87 19.82 -2.21
C TYR A 172 2.32 19.37 -2.08
N ALA A 173 2.51 18.17 -1.53
CA ALA A 173 3.77 17.46 -1.62
C ALA A 173 3.78 16.67 -2.93
N VAL A 174 4.86 16.79 -3.69
CA VAL A 174 5.09 16.02 -4.90
C VAL A 174 6.38 15.23 -4.73
N TYR A 175 6.29 13.93 -4.95
CA TYR A 175 7.38 12.97 -4.90
C TYR A 175 7.73 12.59 -6.33
N THR A 176 9.01 12.62 -6.68
CA THR A 176 9.49 12.32 -8.04
C THR A 176 10.68 11.41 -7.99
N GLN A 177 10.78 10.45 -8.90
CA GLN A 177 11.96 9.61 -9.00
C GLN A 177 13.06 10.29 -9.80
N ASN A 178 14.28 10.31 -9.26
CA ASN A 178 15.47 10.75 -9.96
C ASN A 178 15.88 9.68 -10.98
N SER A 179 16.04 10.07 -12.24
CA SER A 179 16.41 9.18 -13.33
C SER A 179 17.77 8.52 -13.14
N ASN A 180 18.69 9.19 -12.44
CA ASN A 180 20.10 8.79 -12.37
C ASN A 180 20.36 7.70 -11.32
N ASP A 181 19.78 7.84 -10.13
CA ASP A 181 20.04 6.97 -8.98
C ASP A 181 18.79 6.26 -8.44
N GLN A 182 17.64 6.44 -9.11
CA GLN A 182 16.34 5.89 -8.73
C GLN A 182 15.83 6.36 -7.36
N SER A 183 16.52 7.31 -6.71
CA SER A 183 16.08 7.89 -5.45
C SER A 183 14.80 8.69 -5.63
N VAL A 184 13.97 8.76 -4.60
CA VAL A 184 12.77 9.60 -4.62
C VAL A 184 13.11 10.94 -4.01
N GLY A 185 12.90 12.03 -4.75
CA GLY A 185 12.94 13.40 -4.25
C GLY A 185 11.56 13.88 -3.76
N TYR A 186 11.55 15.00 -3.06
CA TYR A 186 10.34 15.63 -2.50
C TYR A 186 10.40 17.15 -2.70
N LYS A 187 9.32 17.73 -3.21
CA LYS A 187 9.14 19.20 -3.30
C LYS A 187 7.73 19.61 -2.90
N VAL A 188 7.58 20.85 -2.45
CA VAL A 188 6.29 21.41 -2.07
C VAL A 188 5.86 22.49 -3.07
N TYR A 189 4.64 22.32 -3.59
CA TYR A 189 4.03 23.24 -4.54
C TYR A 189 2.77 23.85 -3.95
N GLY A 190 2.51 25.11 -4.30
CA GLY A 190 1.24 25.76 -4.03
C GLY A 190 0.17 25.28 -5.02
N GLU A 191 -1.09 25.49 -4.65
CA GLU A 191 -2.26 25.21 -5.48
C GLU A 191 -2.22 25.88 -6.86
N CYS A 192 -1.54 27.03 -6.99
CA CYS A 192 -1.39 27.72 -8.27
C CYS A 192 -0.42 27.04 -9.26
N CYS A 193 0.45 26.13 -8.80
CA CYS A 193 1.46 25.49 -9.64
C CYS A 193 1.25 23.99 -9.79
N ILE A 194 0.36 23.38 -8.99
CA ILE A 194 0.28 21.92 -8.91
C ILE A 194 -0.18 21.30 -10.22
N ASP A 195 -1.16 21.90 -10.90
CA ASP A 195 -1.71 21.34 -12.14
C ASP A 195 -0.64 21.31 -13.25
N ASP A 196 0.05 22.43 -13.47
CA ASP A 196 1.15 22.53 -14.45
C ASP A 196 2.28 21.53 -14.14
N VAL A 197 2.63 21.37 -12.86
CA VAL A 197 3.68 20.43 -12.44
C VAL A 197 3.27 18.99 -12.70
N ILE A 198 2.03 18.62 -12.38
CA ILE A 198 1.52 17.26 -12.61
C ILE A 198 1.36 16.97 -14.10
N GLU A 199 0.91 17.94 -14.90
CA GLU A 199 0.85 17.81 -16.36
C GLU A 199 2.25 17.58 -16.95
N HIS A 200 3.23 18.39 -16.56
CA HIS A 200 4.61 18.23 -17.01
C HIS A 200 5.20 16.85 -16.61
N LEU A 201 4.97 16.39 -15.38
CA LEU A 201 5.45 15.08 -14.93
C LEU A 201 4.78 13.94 -15.71
N ARG A 202 3.51 14.09 -16.07
CA ARG A 202 2.78 13.13 -16.90
C ARG A 202 3.34 13.10 -18.33
N GLU A 203 3.54 14.26 -18.95
CA GLU A 203 4.05 14.37 -20.32
C GLU A 203 5.50 13.87 -20.45
N SER A 204 6.32 14.12 -19.45
CA SER A 204 7.71 13.63 -19.40
C SER A 204 7.82 12.14 -19.07
N GLY A 205 6.71 11.49 -18.68
CA GLY A 205 6.71 10.08 -18.26
C GLY A 205 7.48 9.82 -16.96
N CYS A 206 7.77 10.87 -16.18
CA CYS A 206 8.44 10.73 -14.91
C CYS A 206 7.53 10.03 -13.91
N ALA A 207 8.05 9.04 -13.16
CA ALA A 207 7.28 8.46 -12.07
C ALA A 207 7.08 9.50 -10.96
N TYR A 208 5.83 9.68 -10.52
CA TYR A 208 5.49 10.63 -9.47
C TYR A 208 4.37 10.12 -8.55
N GLY A 209 4.28 10.74 -7.38
CA GLY A 209 3.13 10.68 -6.49
C GLY A 209 2.91 12.05 -5.87
N TYR A 210 1.69 12.40 -5.51
CA TYR A 210 1.43 13.69 -4.88
C TYR A 210 0.25 13.63 -3.92
N CYS A 211 0.25 14.50 -2.92
CA CYS A 211 -0.84 14.61 -1.96
C CYS A 211 -0.97 16.03 -1.42
N LYS A 212 -2.21 16.45 -1.12
CA LYS A 212 -2.47 17.71 -0.40
C LYS A 212 -1.97 17.58 1.03
N ILE A 213 -1.09 18.50 1.46
CA ILE A 213 -0.51 18.54 2.81
C ILE A 213 -1.09 19.66 3.68
N ARG A 214 -1.76 20.63 3.06
CA ARG A 214 -2.50 21.70 3.73
C ARG A 214 -3.71 22.11 2.89
N SER A 215 -4.87 22.25 3.54
CA SER A 215 -6.07 22.83 2.92
C SER A 215 -6.01 24.35 2.89
N ALA A 216 -6.71 24.97 1.94
CA ALA A 216 -6.88 26.41 1.93
C ALA A 216 -7.64 26.89 3.18
N SER A 217 -7.26 28.02 3.73
CA SER A 217 -7.95 28.62 4.88
C SER A 217 -9.29 29.19 4.42
N GLN A 218 -10.41 28.64 4.90
CA GLN A 218 -11.73 29.25 4.73
C GLN A 218 -11.87 30.38 5.77
N TYR A 219 -12.15 31.60 5.30
CA TYR A 219 -12.63 32.69 6.15
C TYR A 219 -14.15 32.61 6.26
#